data_AF-A0A7M4DJY3-F1
#
_entry.id   AF-A0A7M4DJY3-F1
#
_cell.length_a   1.000
_cell.length_b   1.000
_cell.length_c   1.000
_cell.angle_alpha   90.00
_cell.angle_beta   90.00
_cell.angle_gamma   90.00
#
_symmetry.space_group_name_H-M   'P 1'
#
loop_
_entity.id
_entity.type
_entity.pdbx_description
1 polymer ?
#
loop_
_entity_poly.entity_id
_entity_poly.type
_entity_poly.pdbx_seq_one_letter_code
_entity_poly.pdbx_strand_id
1 'polypeptide(L)'
;MLVYSYDSTITADLLNTATVTGYPEDGGEPVTDTNDAAVQMYVITGTVTPFCEADAPHLGYDIRTNAPGTTATIIFTGDGGSESVTVPVGTGEVLWPGAVVGPDGVGIDWPGWDQDASGDWFENPANPYAWARPDVQITVQVNPTTEPVTVAYPRGHRPV
;
A
#
# COMPACT_ATOMS: atom_id res chain seq x y z
N MET A 1 46.64 14.12 21.25
CA MET A 1 45.40 13.74 21.94
C MET A 1 44.52 13.05 20.91
N LEU A 2 44.53 11.71 20.88
CA LEU A 2 43.66 10.93 19.98
C LEU A 2 42.32 10.74 20.69
N VAL A 3 41.24 11.12 20.05
CA VAL A 3 39.87 10.79 20.46
C VAL A 3 39.50 9.51 19.72
N TYR A 4 39.20 8.44 20.44
CA TYR A 4 38.54 7.26 19.87
C TYR A 4 37.04 7.46 20.04
N SER A 5 36.31 7.63 18.94
CA SER A 5 34.85 7.50 18.94
C SER A 5 34.50 6.05 18.58
N TYR A 6 33.71 5.40 19.42
CA TYR A 6 33.02 4.17 19.04
C TYR A 6 31.57 4.55 18.70
N ASP A 7 31.11 4.20 17.50
CA ASP A 7 29.69 4.11 17.22
C ASP A 7 29.27 2.67 17.49
N SER A 8 28.33 2.48 18.41
CA SER A 8 27.71 1.17 18.65
C SER A 8 26.38 1.15 17.92
N THR A 9 26.29 0.42 16.82
CA THR A 9 25.02 0.15 16.14
C THR A 9 24.28 -0.92 16.91
N ILE A 10 23.09 -0.59 17.40
CA ILE A 10 22.16 -1.59 17.93
C ILE A 10 21.54 -2.30 16.73
N THR A 11 21.99 -3.52 16.47
CA THR A 11 21.56 -4.37 15.34
C THR A 11 20.44 -5.35 15.72
N ALA A 12 19.80 -5.17 16.87
CA ALA A 12 18.68 -6.00 17.34
C ALA A 12 17.59 -5.13 18.00
N ASP A 13 16.36 -5.63 18.04
CA ASP A 13 15.26 -4.93 18.71
C ASP A 13 15.61 -4.61 20.17
N LEU A 14 15.48 -3.34 20.54
CA LEU A 14 15.53 -2.91 21.93
C LEU A 14 14.28 -3.41 22.65
N LEU A 15 14.34 -4.65 23.14
CA LEU A 15 13.27 -5.21 23.95
C LEU A 15 13.24 -4.49 25.31
N ASN A 16 12.23 -3.66 25.52
CA ASN A 16 11.98 -3.05 26.82
C ASN A 16 11.22 -4.05 27.71
N THR A 17 11.97 -4.82 28.50
CA THR A 17 11.40 -5.79 29.45
C THR A 17 11.19 -5.12 30.80
N ALA A 18 9.94 -4.96 31.22
CA ALA A 18 9.59 -4.62 32.60
C ALA A 18 9.19 -5.90 33.36
N THR A 19 9.93 -6.25 34.40
CA THR A 19 9.60 -7.38 35.28
C THR A 19 8.88 -6.85 36.53
N VAL A 20 7.63 -7.26 36.75
CA VAL A 20 6.92 -7.05 38.02
C VAL A 20 7.01 -8.34 38.82
N THR A 21 7.60 -8.30 40.01
CA THR A 21 7.57 -9.40 40.99
C THR A 21 6.73 -8.99 42.19
N GLY A 22 5.85 -9.87 42.64
CA GLY A 22 5.00 -9.66 43.81
C GLY A 22 4.65 -10.98 44.49
N TYR A 23 4.52 -10.96 45.82
CA TYR A 23 3.97 -12.06 46.59
C TYR A 23 2.49 -11.79 46.85
N PRO A 24 1.58 -12.77 46.67
CA PRO A 24 0.20 -12.61 47.10
C PRO A 24 0.15 -12.46 48.63
N GLU A 25 -0.59 -11.46 49.13
CA GLU A 25 -0.74 -11.24 50.58
C GLU A 25 -1.41 -12.42 51.30
N ASP A 26 -2.09 -13.31 50.56
CA ASP A 26 -2.77 -14.50 51.09
C ASP A 26 -1.88 -15.76 51.12
N GLY A 27 -0.56 -15.62 50.91
CA GLY A 27 0.40 -16.72 51.03
C GLY A 27 0.26 -17.85 49.99
N GLY A 28 -0.43 -17.58 48.88
CA GLY A 28 -0.53 -18.47 47.73
C GLY A 28 0.79 -18.58 46.95
N GLU A 29 0.81 -19.51 45.98
CA GLU A 29 1.94 -19.66 45.05
C GLU A 29 2.28 -18.32 44.39
N PRO A 30 3.57 -17.97 44.25
CA PRO A 30 3.97 -16.75 43.58
C PRO A 30 3.40 -16.71 42.16
N VAL A 31 2.95 -15.54 41.72
CA VAL A 31 2.49 -15.28 40.34
C VAL A 31 3.68 -15.49 39.39
N THR A 32 3.83 -16.73 38.96
CA THR A 32 4.87 -17.23 38.06
C THR A 32 4.25 -17.73 36.76
N ASP A 33 2.97 -17.43 36.53
CA ASP A 33 2.30 -17.80 35.30
C ASP A 33 3.01 -17.13 34.14
N THR A 34 3.85 -17.93 33.51
CA THR A 34 4.55 -17.64 32.27
C THR A 34 3.55 -17.76 31.13
N ASN A 35 2.34 -17.21 31.33
CA ASN A 35 1.32 -17.09 30.30
C ASN A 35 1.82 -16.05 29.29
N ASP A 36 2.85 -16.42 28.56
CA ASP A 36 3.34 -15.75 27.39
C ASP A 36 2.16 -15.63 26.44
N ALA A 37 1.68 -14.40 26.28
CA ALA A 37 0.73 -14.10 25.23
C ALA A 37 1.43 -14.43 23.90
N ALA A 38 0.99 -15.49 23.22
CA ALA A 38 1.46 -15.80 21.89
C ALA A 38 0.98 -14.69 20.94
N VAL A 39 1.91 -13.82 20.53
CA VAL A 39 1.63 -12.79 19.53
C VAL A 39 1.65 -13.45 18.15
N GLN A 40 0.48 -13.63 17.55
CA GLN A 40 0.39 -14.05 16.15
C GLN A 40 0.89 -12.90 15.27
N MET A 41 2.00 -13.13 14.55
CA MET A 41 2.48 -12.20 13.55
C MET A 41 1.73 -12.40 12.24
N TYR A 42 1.24 -11.30 11.67
CA TYR A 42 0.65 -11.28 10.35
C TYR A 42 1.66 -10.77 9.33
N VAL A 43 1.66 -11.39 8.16
CA VAL A 43 2.58 -11.13 7.05
C VAL A 43 1.75 -10.89 5.79
N ILE A 44 2.17 -9.94 4.98
CA ILE A 44 1.65 -9.69 3.65
C ILE A 44 2.79 -9.89 2.66
N THR A 45 2.53 -10.64 1.59
CA THR A 45 3.41 -10.79 0.44
C THR A 45 2.61 -10.61 -0.84
N GLY A 46 3.27 -10.31 -1.94
CA GLY A 46 2.55 -10.10 -3.19
C GLY A 46 3.31 -9.30 -4.23
N THR A 47 2.59 -8.98 -5.30
CA THR A 47 3.08 -8.11 -6.38
C THR A 47 1.99 -7.14 -6.81
N VAL A 48 2.41 -6.00 -7.34
CA VAL A 48 1.56 -5.05 -8.06
C VAL A 48 2.24 -4.74 -9.39
N THR A 49 1.49 -4.71 -10.49
CA THR A 49 2.03 -4.53 -11.85
C THR A 49 1.14 -3.59 -12.65
N PRO A 50 1.66 -2.45 -13.15
CA PRO A 50 0.90 -1.55 -14.00
C PRO A 50 0.82 -2.12 -15.42
N PHE A 51 -0.35 -2.03 -16.05
CA PHE A 51 -0.54 -2.41 -17.45
C PHE A 51 -1.63 -1.56 -18.13
N CYS A 52 -1.72 -1.65 -19.45
CA CYS A 52 -2.81 -1.05 -20.23
C CYS A 52 -3.61 -2.17 -20.90
N GLU A 53 -4.93 -2.07 -20.83
CA GLU A 53 -5.86 -2.94 -21.54
C GLU A 53 -6.87 -2.05 -22.26
N ALA A 54 -7.04 -2.26 -23.57
CA ALA A 54 -7.94 -1.48 -24.42
C ALA A 54 -7.83 0.04 -24.19
N ASP A 55 -6.61 0.58 -24.24
CA ASP A 55 -6.27 1.99 -23.98
C ASP A 55 -6.60 2.51 -22.57
N ALA A 56 -7.04 1.67 -21.64
CA ALA A 56 -7.27 2.04 -20.24
C ALA A 56 -6.12 1.56 -19.32
N PRO A 57 -5.56 2.44 -18.47
CA PRO A 57 -4.53 2.06 -17.51
C PRO A 57 -5.11 1.32 -16.30
N HIS A 58 -4.45 0.23 -15.91
CA HIS A 58 -4.83 -0.65 -14.82
C HIS A 58 -3.66 -0.96 -13.89
N LEU A 59 -3.98 -1.38 -12.67
CA LEU A 59 -3.05 -2.01 -11.73
C LEU A 59 -3.49 -3.45 -11.47
N GLY A 60 -2.68 -4.41 -11.91
CA GLY A 60 -2.82 -5.82 -11.54
C GLY A 60 -2.19 -6.06 -10.18
N TYR A 61 -2.76 -6.95 -9.38
CA TYR A 61 -2.25 -7.30 -8.06
C TYR A 61 -2.34 -8.81 -7.78
N ASP A 62 -1.42 -9.31 -6.96
CA ASP A 62 -1.50 -10.62 -6.31
C ASP A 62 -1.15 -10.44 -4.83
N ILE A 63 -2.16 -10.39 -3.97
CA ILE A 63 -2.02 -10.12 -2.53
C ILE A 63 -2.20 -11.43 -1.76
N ARG A 64 -1.21 -11.79 -0.94
CA ARG A 64 -1.21 -12.97 -0.08
C ARG A 64 -0.97 -12.56 1.36
N THR A 65 -1.71 -13.16 2.28
CA THR A 65 -1.55 -12.87 3.71
C THR A 65 -2.06 -14.03 4.57
N ASN A 66 -1.53 -14.15 5.78
CA ASN A 66 -2.07 -14.99 6.85
C ASN A 66 -2.96 -14.21 7.85
N ALA A 67 -3.19 -12.91 7.61
CA ALA A 67 -4.12 -12.11 8.38
C ALA A 67 -5.57 -12.61 8.18
N PRO A 68 -6.41 -12.60 9.23
CA PRO A 68 -7.83 -12.92 9.06
C PRO A 68 -8.51 -11.86 8.19
N GLY A 69 -9.38 -12.31 7.30
CA GLY A 69 -10.12 -11.45 6.37
C GLY A 69 -10.02 -11.92 4.93
N THR A 70 -10.85 -11.34 4.07
CA THR A 70 -10.91 -11.70 2.65
C THR A 70 -10.67 -10.51 1.73
N THR A 71 -10.35 -9.34 2.28
CA THR A 71 -10.19 -8.08 1.54
C THR A 71 -8.93 -7.34 1.94
N ALA A 72 -8.37 -6.60 1.00
CA ALA A 72 -7.26 -5.68 1.17
C ALA A 72 -7.66 -4.29 0.65
N THR A 73 -7.04 -3.25 1.18
CA THR A 73 -7.16 -1.89 0.63
C THR A 73 -5.86 -1.52 -0.07
N ILE A 74 -5.94 -1.25 -1.37
CA ILE A 74 -4.83 -0.70 -2.16
C ILE A 74 -4.97 0.81 -2.13
N ILE A 75 -3.92 1.50 -1.71
CA ILE A 75 -3.86 2.96 -1.60
C ILE A 75 -2.83 3.47 -2.61
N PHE A 76 -3.30 4.32 -3.52
CA PHE A 76 -2.51 5.08 -4.48
C PHE A 76 -2.20 6.44 -3.87
N THR A 77 -0.93 6.83 -3.84
CA THR A 77 -0.51 8.15 -3.36
C THR A 77 0.46 8.75 -4.36
N GLY A 78 0.13 9.91 -4.94
CA GLY A 78 1.02 10.64 -5.84
C GLY A 78 1.24 12.07 -5.35
N ASP A 79 1.59 12.98 -6.26
CA ASP A 79 1.95 14.34 -5.89
C ASP A 79 0.71 15.18 -5.51
N GLY A 80 0.49 15.35 -4.21
CA GLY A 80 -0.60 16.17 -3.69
C GLY A 80 -1.98 15.51 -3.71
N GLY A 81 -2.07 14.21 -4.04
CA GLY A 81 -3.33 13.47 -4.06
C GLY A 81 -3.19 11.99 -3.70
N SER A 82 -4.32 11.37 -3.37
CA SER A 82 -4.40 9.95 -3.01
C SER A 82 -5.80 9.40 -3.24
N GLU A 83 -5.90 8.13 -3.58
CA GLU A 83 -7.15 7.39 -3.69
C GLU A 83 -6.94 5.95 -3.22
N SER A 84 -7.99 5.31 -2.72
CA SER A 84 -7.93 3.92 -2.25
C SER A 84 -9.07 3.10 -2.79
N VAL A 85 -8.80 1.83 -3.06
CA VAL A 85 -9.78 0.83 -3.49
C VAL A 85 -9.69 -0.42 -2.62
N THR A 86 -10.83 -0.93 -2.19
CA THR A 86 -10.92 -2.21 -1.47
C THR A 86 -11.12 -3.33 -2.48
N VAL A 87 -10.28 -4.36 -2.39
CA VAL A 87 -10.24 -5.50 -3.30
C VAL A 87 -10.25 -6.81 -2.53
N PRO A 88 -10.66 -7.94 -3.13
CA PRO A 88 -10.46 -9.26 -2.55
C PRO A 88 -8.97 -9.58 -2.37
N VAL A 89 -8.61 -10.25 -1.27
CA VAL A 89 -7.29 -10.89 -1.13
C VAL A 89 -7.17 -11.99 -2.18
N GLY A 90 -6.01 -12.07 -2.84
CA GLY A 90 -5.76 -12.95 -3.98
C GLY A 90 -5.30 -12.17 -5.19
N THR A 91 -5.59 -12.70 -6.38
CA THR A 91 -5.21 -12.08 -7.66
C THR A 91 -6.37 -11.31 -8.26
N GLY A 92 -6.11 -10.14 -8.82
CA GLY A 92 -7.10 -9.34 -9.53
C GLY A 92 -6.50 -8.09 -10.14
N GLU A 93 -7.37 -7.17 -10.56
CA GLU A 93 -6.99 -5.90 -11.16
C GLU A 93 -7.98 -4.80 -10.78
N VAL A 94 -7.52 -3.56 -10.87
CA VAL A 94 -8.32 -2.35 -10.68
C VAL A 94 -7.93 -1.32 -11.71
N LEU A 95 -8.86 -0.42 -12.04
CA LEU A 95 -8.54 0.77 -12.84
C LEU A 95 -7.57 1.68 -12.09
N TRP A 96 -6.67 2.30 -12.84
CA TRP A 96 -5.82 3.37 -12.30
C TRP A 96 -6.68 4.59 -11.90
N PRO A 97 -6.36 5.33 -10.83
CA PRO A 97 -7.06 6.56 -10.47
C PRO A 97 -7.27 7.50 -11.67
N GLY A 98 -8.51 7.98 -11.85
CA GLY A 98 -8.89 8.85 -12.96
C GLY A 98 -9.09 8.16 -14.31
N ALA A 99 -8.90 6.85 -14.42
CA ALA A 99 -9.20 6.10 -15.62
C ALA A 99 -10.68 5.67 -15.66
N VAL A 100 -11.30 5.79 -16.83
CA VAL A 100 -12.67 5.33 -17.07
C VAL A 100 -12.71 4.51 -18.34
N VAL A 101 -13.46 3.40 -18.33
CA VAL A 101 -13.73 2.57 -19.51
C VAL A 101 -15.16 2.74 -19.98
N GLY A 102 -15.35 2.71 -21.30
CA GLY A 102 -16.65 2.69 -21.95
C GLY A 102 -17.32 1.31 -21.92
N PRO A 103 -18.53 1.19 -22.47
CA PRO A 103 -19.28 -0.08 -22.53
C PRO A 103 -18.57 -1.20 -23.31
N ASP A 104 -17.64 -0.85 -24.19
CA ASP A 104 -16.80 -1.76 -24.98
C ASP A 104 -15.48 -2.13 -24.28
N GLY A 105 -15.25 -1.62 -23.07
CA GLY A 105 -14.03 -1.82 -22.30
C GLY A 105 -12.88 -0.88 -22.70
N VAL A 106 -13.09 0.01 -23.68
CA VAL A 106 -12.06 0.94 -24.15
C VAL A 106 -11.95 2.14 -23.22
N GLY A 107 -10.74 2.65 -22.98
CA GLY A 107 -10.51 3.88 -22.22
C GLY A 107 -11.24 5.09 -22.82
N ILE A 108 -12.00 5.80 -21.98
CA ILE A 108 -12.71 7.04 -22.34
C ILE A 108 -12.35 8.23 -21.44
N ASP A 109 -11.53 8.02 -20.41
CA ASP A 109 -10.96 9.07 -19.57
C ASP A 109 -9.63 8.61 -18.95
N TRP A 110 -8.74 9.56 -18.68
CA TRP A 110 -7.38 9.29 -18.21
C TRP A 110 -6.91 10.31 -17.15
N PRO A 111 -6.09 9.90 -16.17
CA PRO A 111 -5.54 10.83 -15.19
C PRO A 111 -4.73 11.95 -15.85
N GLY A 112 -5.07 13.19 -15.52
CA GLY A 112 -4.34 14.36 -16.01
C GLY A 112 -4.69 14.78 -17.44
N TRP A 113 -5.73 14.22 -18.05
CA TRP A 113 -6.20 14.57 -19.39
C TRP A 113 -7.63 15.10 -19.35
N ASP A 114 -7.91 16.10 -20.17
CA ASP A 114 -9.27 16.59 -20.43
C ASP A 114 -9.51 16.59 -21.94
N GLN A 115 -10.78 16.50 -22.34
CA GLN A 115 -11.21 16.62 -23.73
C GLN A 115 -11.84 17.99 -23.99
N ASP A 116 -11.43 18.64 -25.08
CA ASP A 116 -12.03 19.90 -25.49
C ASP A 116 -13.39 19.71 -26.21
N ALA A 117 -14.07 20.80 -26.56
CA ALA A 117 -15.36 20.75 -27.25
C ALA A 117 -15.29 20.17 -28.67
N SER A 118 -14.10 20.08 -29.27
CA SER A 118 -13.85 19.50 -30.58
C SER A 118 -13.60 17.99 -30.51
N GLY A 119 -13.39 17.45 -29.30
CA GLY A 119 -13.03 16.06 -29.07
C GLY A 119 -11.52 15.82 -28.94
N ASP A 120 -10.71 16.88 -28.99
CA ASP A 120 -9.25 16.77 -28.89
C ASP A 120 -8.82 16.66 -27.42
N TRP A 121 -7.96 15.68 -27.14
CA TRP A 121 -7.42 15.47 -25.80
C TRP A 121 -6.17 16.32 -25.55
N PHE A 122 -6.12 16.94 -24.37
CA PHE A 122 -4.96 17.70 -23.93
C PHE A 122 -4.63 17.40 -22.47
N GLU A 123 -3.35 17.53 -22.12
CA GLU A 123 -2.90 17.36 -20.75
C GLU A 123 -3.33 18.58 -19.92
N ASN A 124 -4.08 18.32 -18.84
CA ASN A 124 -4.51 19.35 -17.89
C ASN A 124 -3.88 19.11 -16.52
N PRO A 125 -2.86 19.89 -16.14
CA PRO A 125 -2.24 19.80 -14.80
C PRO A 125 -3.20 20.12 -13.64
N ALA A 126 -4.33 20.78 -13.90
CA ALA A 126 -5.36 21.06 -12.90
C ALA A 126 -6.45 19.97 -12.82
N ASN A 127 -6.36 18.92 -13.64
CA ASN A 127 -7.27 17.78 -13.56
C ASN A 127 -7.16 17.13 -12.16
N PRO A 128 -8.27 16.73 -11.52
CA PRO A 128 -8.27 16.18 -10.16
C PRO A 128 -7.42 14.93 -9.96
N TYR A 129 -7.06 14.24 -11.04
CA TYR A 129 -6.25 13.02 -11.05
C TYR A 129 -4.86 13.22 -11.67
N ALA A 130 -4.46 14.46 -11.95
CA ALA A 130 -3.11 14.76 -12.46
C ALA A 130 -2.00 14.25 -11.51
N TRP A 131 -2.27 14.17 -10.21
CA TRP A 131 -1.36 13.62 -9.20
C TRP A 131 -1.01 12.14 -9.40
N ALA A 132 -1.83 11.39 -10.13
CA ALA A 132 -1.64 9.95 -10.33
C ALA A 132 -0.60 9.63 -11.44
N ARG A 133 0.15 10.65 -11.88
CA ARG A 133 1.21 10.59 -12.90
C ARG A 133 2.41 11.42 -12.47
N PRO A 134 3.64 11.09 -12.92
CA PRO A 134 4.01 9.95 -13.77
C PRO A 134 4.20 8.63 -13.00
N ASP A 135 4.27 8.70 -11.67
CA ASP A 135 4.39 7.57 -10.76
C ASP A 135 3.55 7.82 -9.50
N VAL A 136 3.24 6.73 -8.81
CA VAL A 136 2.54 6.73 -7.53
C VAL A 136 3.24 5.78 -6.57
N GLN A 137 3.10 6.04 -5.28
CA GLN A 137 3.39 5.07 -4.23
C GLN A 137 2.14 4.22 -3.99
N ILE A 138 2.30 2.91 -4.04
CA ILE A 138 1.27 1.94 -3.72
C ILE A 138 1.53 1.34 -2.35
N THR A 139 0.52 1.38 -1.49
CA THR A 139 0.51 0.73 -0.18
C THR A 139 -0.66 -0.24 -0.11
N VAL A 140 -0.44 -1.43 0.44
CA VAL A 140 -1.50 -2.43 0.65
C VAL A 140 -1.76 -2.59 2.15
N GLN A 141 -3.01 -2.42 2.54
CA GLN A 141 -3.47 -2.56 3.92
C GLN A 141 -4.40 -3.78 4.04
N VAL A 142 -4.01 -4.73 4.90
CA VAL A 142 -4.91 -5.77 5.42
C VAL A 142 -4.84 -5.70 6.95
N ASN A 143 -3.73 -6.23 7.50
CA ASN A 143 -3.19 -6.05 8.84
C ASN A 143 -1.94 -6.95 8.92
N PRO A 144 -0.69 -6.46 8.81
CA PRO A 144 -0.28 -5.05 8.87
C PRO A 144 -0.53 -4.28 7.56
N THR A 145 0.04 -3.08 7.46
CA THR A 145 0.14 -2.31 6.22
C THR A 145 1.54 -2.52 5.62
N THR A 146 1.67 -2.65 4.30
CA THR A 146 2.97 -2.78 3.65
C THR A 146 3.73 -1.45 3.64
N GLU A 147 5.05 -1.51 3.48
CA GLU A 147 5.80 -0.32 3.03
C GLU A 147 5.34 0.10 1.63
N PRO A 148 5.38 1.40 1.30
CA PRO A 148 5.02 1.88 -0.02
C PRO A 148 6.01 1.40 -1.08
N VAL A 149 5.49 1.06 -2.26
CA VAL A 149 6.30 0.75 -3.46
C VAL A 149 6.00 1.74 -4.58
N THR A 150 7.03 2.31 -5.19
CA THR A 150 6.87 3.22 -6.34
C THR A 150 6.47 2.42 -7.58
N VAL A 151 5.35 2.77 -8.19
CA VAL A 151 4.84 2.17 -9.42
C VAL A 151 4.65 3.26 -10.47
N ALA A 152 5.27 3.06 -11.64
CA ALA A 152 5.14 3.96 -12.76
C ALA A 152 3.78 3.79 -13.45
N TYR A 153 3.21 4.90 -13.90
CA TYR A 153 2.01 4.90 -14.74
C TYR A 153 2.25 4.10 -16.05
N PRO A 154 1.35 3.19 -16.48
CA PRO A 154 1.66 2.19 -17.50
C PRO A 154 1.77 2.75 -18.93
N ARG A 155 2.95 2.64 -19.56
CA ARG A 155 3.19 3.18 -20.92
C ARG A 155 2.12 2.76 -21.95
N GLY A 156 1.71 3.68 -22.81
CA GLY A 156 0.70 3.44 -23.87
C GLY A 156 -0.70 4.02 -23.57
N HIS A 157 -0.89 4.52 -22.35
CA HIS A 157 -2.11 5.13 -21.81
C HIS A 157 -2.50 6.53 -22.38
N ARG A 158 -1.94 6.96 -23.51
CA ARG A 158 -2.23 8.33 -24.02
C ARG A 158 -3.54 8.26 -24.80
N PRO A 159 -4.46 9.22 -24.63
CA PRO A 159 -5.60 9.34 -25.54
C PRO A 159 -5.08 9.44 -26.99
N VAL A 160 -5.66 8.66 -27.91
CA VAL A 160 -5.38 8.72 -29.35
C VAL A 160 -6.29 9.68 -30.07
#